data_AF-A0A354IQK0-F1
#
_entry.id   AF-A0A354IQK0-F1
#
_cell.length_a   1.000
_cell.length_b   1.000
_cell.length_c   1.000
_cell.angle_alpha   90.00
_cell.angle_beta   90.00
_cell.angle_gamma   90.00
#
_symmetry.space_group_name_H-M   'P 1'
#
loop_
_entity.id
_entity.type
_entity.pdbx_description
1 polymer ?
#
loop_
_entity_poly.entity_id
_entity_poly.type
_entity_poly.pdbx_seq_one_letter_code
_entity_poly.pdbx_strand_id
1 'polypeptide(L)' 'AGAERVAQRLLAELAGMAIPHAASPTCPVLTVSMGIAAVVPVVGQTSAALIRAADAALYEAKAAGRNRYRVAAAS' A
#
# COMPACT_ATOMS: atom_id res chain seq x y z
N ALA A 1 3.72 8.96 9.26
CA ALA A 1 5.13 8.49 9.19
C ALA A 1 5.73 8.68 7.79
N GLY A 2 7.04 8.45 7.59
CA GLY A 2 7.74 8.69 6.31
C GLY A 2 7.25 7.84 5.14
N ALA A 3 7.00 6.54 5.38
CA ALA A 3 6.46 5.62 4.37
C ALA A 3 5.07 6.05 3.86
N GLU A 4 4.21 6.54 4.75
CA GLU A 4 2.89 7.06 4.36
C GLU A 4 2.99 8.29 3.46
N ARG A 5 3.98 9.17 3.69
CA ARG A 5 4.19 10.34 2.85
C ARG A 5 4.62 9.95 1.43
N VAL A 6 5.45 8.91 1.30
CA VAL A 6 5.79 8.31 0.00
C VAL A 6 4.54 7.74 -0.67
N ALA A 7 3.73 6.99 0.06
CA ALA A 7 2.47 6.43 -0.47
C ALA A 7 1.49 7.51 -0.93
N GLN A 8 1.32 8.58 -0.14
CA GLN A 8 0.50 9.74 -0.51
C GLN A 8 0.99 10.40 -1.79
N ARG A 9 2.32 10.59 -1.92
CA ARG A 9 2.92 11.13 -3.14
C ARG A 9 2.63 10.22 -4.34
N LEU A 10 2.82 8.90 -4.22
CA LEU A 10 2.55 7.97 -5.31
C LEU A 10 1.08 8.02 -5.78
N LEU A 11 0.13 8.12 -4.85
CA LEU A 11 -1.29 8.27 -5.18
C LEU A 11 -1.56 9.58 -5.94
N ALA A 12 -0.98 10.70 -5.47
CA ALA A 12 -1.16 12.00 -6.10
C ALA A 12 -0.55 12.07 -7.51
N GLU A 13 0.67 11.54 -7.67
CA GLU A 13 1.38 11.53 -8.95
C GLU A 13 0.65 10.66 -9.98
N LEU A 14 0.22 9.45 -9.61
CA LEU A 14 -0.55 8.58 -10.53
C LEU A 14 -1.90 9.20 -10.92
N ALA A 15 -2.59 9.85 -9.97
CA ALA A 15 -3.82 10.57 -10.27
C ALA A 15 -3.57 11.73 -11.26
N GLY A 16 -2.48 12.48 -11.09
CA GLY A 16 -2.09 13.57 -11.98
C GLY A 16 -1.68 13.11 -13.38
N MET A 17 -1.06 11.93 -13.51
CA MET A 17 -0.69 11.36 -14.81
C MET A 17 -1.90 10.86 -15.61
N ALA A 18 -3.01 10.52 -14.95
CA ALA A 18 -4.25 10.06 -15.57
C ALA A 18 -4.06 8.95 -16.63
N ILE A 19 -3.13 8.03 -16.38
CA ILE A 19 -2.74 6.98 -17.34
C ILE A 19 -3.96 6.11 -17.67
N PRO A 20 -4.42 6.05 -18.93
CA PRO A 20 -5.60 5.26 -19.29
C PRO A 20 -5.40 3.78 -18.99
N HIS A 21 -6.41 3.17 -18.37
CA HIS A 21 -6.46 1.75 -18.07
C HIS A 21 -7.80 1.17 -18.54
N ALA A 22 -8.07 1.28 -19.84
CA ALA A 22 -9.38 0.99 -20.44
C ALA A 22 -9.89 -0.45 -20.20
N ALA A 23 -8.99 -1.43 -20.08
CA ALA A 23 -9.36 -2.82 -19.79
C ALA A 23 -9.58 -3.10 -18.29
N SER A 24 -9.42 -2.10 -17.42
CA SER A 24 -9.60 -2.30 -15.98
C SER A 24 -11.06 -2.48 -15.63
N PRO A 25 -11.42 -3.50 -14.83
CA PRO A 25 -12.78 -3.63 -14.32
C PRO A 25 -13.08 -2.67 -13.15
N THR A 26 -12.09 -1.92 -12.65
CA THR A 26 -12.22 -1.15 -11.40
C THR A 26 -12.10 0.36 -11.54
N CYS A 27 -11.33 0.87 -12.50
CA CYS A 27 -11.10 2.31 -12.67
C CYS A 27 -10.62 2.60 -14.10
N PRO A 28 -11.10 3.66 -14.78
CA PRO A 28 -10.66 3.97 -16.14
C PRO A 28 -9.20 4.43 -16.25
N VAL A 29 -8.55 4.73 -15.12
CA VAL A 29 -7.15 5.13 -15.03
C VAL A 29 -6.35 4.20 -14.12
N LEU A 30 -5.04 4.15 -14.33
CA LEU A 30 -4.14 3.37 -13.49
C LEU A 30 -4.12 3.92 -12.07
N THR A 31 -4.28 3.02 -11.09
CA THR A 31 -4.21 3.34 -9.66
C THR A 31 -3.37 2.30 -8.94
N VAL A 32 -3.00 2.56 -7.68
CA VAL A 32 -2.20 1.65 -6.86
C VAL A 32 -2.83 1.45 -5.49
N SER A 33 -2.75 0.23 -4.96
CA SER A 33 -3.08 -0.06 -3.56
C SER A 33 -1.80 -0.49 -2.84
N MET A 34 -1.60 -0.03 -1.61
CA MET A 34 -0.35 -0.25 -0.87
C MET A 34 -0.64 -0.70 0.56
N GLY A 35 0.15 -1.66 1.04
CA GLY A 35 0.22 -2.02 2.45
C GLY A 35 1.52 -1.52 3.04
N ILE A 36 1.44 -0.86 4.19
CA ILE A 36 2.59 -0.31 4.90
C ILE A 36 2.69 -1.00 6.25
N ALA A 37 3.87 -1.51 6.59
CA ALA A 37 4.20 -1.91 7.94
C ALA A 37 5.57 -1.37 8.31
N ALA A 38 5.76 -1.08 9.60
CA ALA A 38 7.02 -0.63 10.16
C ALA A 38 7.24 -1.28 11.53
N VAL A 39 8.49 -1.59 11.83
CA VAL A 39 8.88 -2.20 13.10
C VAL A 39 10.28 -1.73 13.47
N VAL A 40 10.56 -1.65 14.77
CA VAL A 40 11.93 -1.60 15.27
C VAL A 40 12.37 -3.05 15.48
N PRO A 41 13.32 -3.57 14.69
CA PRO A 41 13.70 -4.97 14.79
C PRO A 41 14.30 -5.29 16.17
N VAL A 42 13.93 -6.44 16.73
CA VAL A 42 14.58 -7.00 17.93
C VAL A 42 15.45 -8.21 17.56
N VAL A 43 16.44 -8.52 18.41
CA VAL A 43 17.34 -9.66 18.19
C VAL A 43 16.52 -10.95 18.05
N GLY A 44 16.81 -11.72 17.00
CA GLY A 44 16.11 -12.96 16.69
C GLY A 44 14.79 -12.80 15.93
N GLN A 45 14.33 -11.55 15.68
CA GLN A 45 13.16 -11.30 14.85
C GLN A 45 13.48 -11.47 13.37
N THR A 46 12.61 -12.18 12.65
CA THR A 46 12.73 -12.34 11.20
C THR A 46 11.88 -11.28 10.48
N SER A 47 12.26 -10.94 9.25
CA SER A 47 11.49 -10.03 8.39
C SER A 47 10.12 -10.58 7.99
N ALA A 48 9.86 -11.88 8.20
CA ALA A 48 8.62 -12.53 7.81
C ALA A 48 7.38 -11.90 8.47
N ALA A 49 7.48 -11.48 9.74
CA ALA A 49 6.38 -10.80 10.43
C ALA A 49 6.07 -9.42 9.81
N LEU A 50 7.10 -8.66 9.47
CA LEU A 50 6.97 -7.36 8.80
C LEU A 50 6.32 -7.50 7.42
N ILE A 51 6.74 -8.49 6.63
CA ILE A 51 6.17 -8.77 5.31
C ILE A 51 4.70 -9.17 5.43
N ARG A 52 4.36 -10.10 6.34
CA ARG A 52 2.97 -10.52 6.57
C ARG A 52 2.07 -9.34 6.97
N ALA A 53 2.56 -8.44 7.81
CA ALA A 53 1.81 -7.24 8.20
C ALA A 53 1.59 -6.29 7.02
N ALA A 54 2.61 -6.07 6.18
CA ALA A 54 2.47 -5.27 4.97
C ALA A 54 1.48 -5.91 3.97
N ASP A 55 1.54 -7.22 3.77
CA ASP A 55 0.61 -7.95 2.89
C ASP A 55 -0.83 -7.89 3.40
N ALA A 56 -1.04 -8.05 4.71
CA ALA A 56 -2.36 -7.91 5.32
C ALA A 56 -2.93 -6.50 5.09
N ALA A 57 -2.13 -5.46 5.34
CA ALA A 57 -2.52 -4.08 5.05
C ALA A 57 -2.82 -3.86 3.55
N LEU A 58 -2.04 -4.46 2.65
CA LEU A 58 -2.28 -4.39 1.21
C LEU A 58 -3.63 -5.04 0.85
N TYR A 59 -3.92 -6.19 1.45
CA TYR A 59 -5.19 -6.87 1.26
C TYR A 59 -6.37 -6.02 1.76
N GLU A 60 -6.25 -5.41 2.94
CA GLU A 60 -7.26 -4.48 3.45
C GLU A 60 -7.44 -3.25 2.55
N ALA A 61 -6.36 -2.67 2.03
CA ALA A 61 -6.43 -1.55 1.09
C ALA A 61 -7.21 -1.95 -0.17
N LYS A 62 -6.98 -3.16 -0.67
CA LYS A 62 -7.71 -3.74 -1.80
C LYS A 62 -9.19 -3.96 -1.46
N ALA A 63 -9.49 -4.55 -0.31
CA ALA A 63 -10.86 -4.84 0.13
C ALA A 63 -11.67 -3.55 0.39
N ALA A 64 -11.02 -2.50 0.91
CA ALA A 64 -11.64 -1.20 1.18
C ALA A 64 -11.78 -0.30 -0.07
N GLY A 65 -11.90 -0.90 -1.26
CA GLY A 65 -12.16 -0.17 -2.51
C GLY A 65 -10.93 0.29 -3.28
N ARG A 66 -9.74 -0.28 -3.00
CA ARG A 66 -8.49 -0.02 -3.75
C ARG A 66 -8.07 1.47 -3.74
N ASN A 67 -7.11 1.84 -4.59
CA ASN A 67 -6.58 3.20 -4.78
C ASN A 67 -6.27 3.93 -3.45
N ARG A 68 -5.60 3.24 -2.52
CA ARG A 68 -5.30 3.74 -1.18
C ARG A 68 -4.16 2.97 -0.53
N TYR A 69 -3.71 3.47 0.60
CA TYR A 69 -2.87 2.71 1.50
C TYR A 69 -3.60 2.33 2.80
N ARG A 70 -3.09 1.29 3.46
CA ARG A 70 -3.37 0.95 4.85
C ARG A 70 -2.05 0.74 5.58
N VAL A 71 -2.09 0.93 6.89
CA VAL A 71 -0.93 0.77 7.76
C VAL A 71 -1.27 -0.31 8.79
N ALA A 72 -0.37 -1.28 8.96
CA ALA A 72 -0.44 -2.29 10.00
C ALA A 72 0.80 -2.24 10.88
N ALA A 73 0.65 -2.61 12.16
CA ALA A 73 1.78 -2.89 13.01
C ALA A 73 2.33 -4.28 12.68
N ALA A 74 3.65 -4.42 12.56
CA ALA A 74 4.25 -5.75 12.57
C ALA A 74 4.18 -6.28 14.00
N SER A 75 3.39 -7.35 14.19
CA SER A 75 3.31 -8.10 15.46
C SER A 75 4.19 -9.34 15.39
#